data_AF-A0A2V8SIH0-F1
#
_entry.id   AF-A0A2V8SIH0-F1
#
_cell.length_a   1.000
_cell.length_b   1.000
_cell.length_c   1.000
_cell.angle_alpha   90.00
_cell.angle_beta   90.00
_cell.angle_gamma   90.00
#
_symmetry.space_group_name_H-M   'P 1'
#
loop_
_entity.id
_entity.type
_entity.pdbx_description
1 polymer ?
#
loop_
_entity_poly.entity_id
_entity_poly.type
_entity_poly.pdbx_seq_one_letter_code
_entity_poly.pdbx_strand_id
1 'polypeptide(L)'
;MIDVFFDGEDLTGVASTQDISPGGLYMNTQAEIPEGAVLTLRIPLEGHDVVCNGEVVYSNPGRGVGVNFQGLSDEDRGHLERALAGG
;
A
#
# COMPACT_ATOMS: atom_id res chain seq x y z
N MET A 1 9.48 -3.04 -2.76
CA MET A 1 8.46 -3.38 -3.77
C MET A 1 7.24 -3.84 -3.00
N ILE A 2 6.05 -3.34 -3.34
CA ILE A 2 4.82 -3.67 -2.63
C ILE A 2 3.97 -4.47 -3.60
N ASP A 3 3.55 -5.66 -3.18
CA ASP A 3 2.68 -6.49 -3.98
C ASP A 3 1.23 -6.05 -3.73
N VAL A 4 0.51 -5.77 -4.82
CA VAL A 4 -0.86 -5.28 -4.77
C VAL A 4 -1.77 -6.20 -5.56
N PHE A 5 -2.82 -6.66 -4.89
CA PHE A 5 -3.80 -7.54 -5.52
C PHE A 5 -5.09 -6.75 -5.73
N PHE A 6 -5.54 -6.72 -6.99
CA PHE A 6 -6.77 -6.06 -7.41
C PHE A 6 -7.57 -6.98 -8.33
N ASP A 7 -8.84 -7.19 -8.04
CA ASP A 7 -9.78 -7.96 -8.88
C ASP A 7 -9.27 -9.37 -9.30
N GLY A 8 -8.41 -9.99 -8.49
CA GLY A 8 -7.80 -11.29 -8.80
C GLY A 8 -6.60 -11.23 -9.75
N GLU A 9 -6.20 -10.04 -10.20
CA GLU A 9 -4.94 -9.79 -10.88
C GLU A 9 -3.84 -9.39 -9.89
N ASP A 10 -2.67 -9.98 -10.08
CA ASP A 10 -1.44 -9.66 -9.34
C ASP A 10 -0.80 -8.44 -10.02
N LEU A 11 -0.84 -7.29 -9.35
CA LEU A 11 -0.29 -6.04 -9.82
C LEU A 11 0.92 -5.67 -8.96
N THR A 12 2.07 -5.50 -9.59
CA THR A 12 3.24 -5.00 -8.86
C THR A 12 3.20 -3.48 -8.78
N GLY A 13 3.06 -2.95 -7.55
CA GLY A 13 3.19 -1.54 -7.25
C GLY A 13 4.59 -1.19 -6.74
N VAL A 14 5.11 -0.04 -7.13
CA VAL A 14 6.35 0.48 -6.55
C VAL A 14 6.01 1.70 -5.68
N ALA A 15 6.26 1.57 -4.39
CA ALA A 15 6.23 2.68 -3.45
C ALA A 15 7.55 2.75 -2.69
N SER A 16 8.01 3.96 -2.39
CA SER A 16 9.16 4.18 -1.51
C SER A 16 8.68 4.35 -0.07
N THR A 17 9.55 4.12 0.91
CA THR A 17 9.22 4.37 2.32
C THR A 17 8.79 5.81 2.59
N GLN A 18 9.28 6.79 1.82
CA GLN A 18 8.86 8.19 1.89
C GLN A 18 7.40 8.42 1.46
N ASP A 19 6.86 7.53 0.64
CA ASP A 19 5.48 7.59 0.15
C ASP A 19 4.50 6.81 1.05
N ILE A 20 5.00 6.16 2.11
CA ILE A 20 4.23 5.31 3.02
C ILE A 20 4.08 6.03 4.37
N SER A 21 2.87 5.98 4.90
CA SER A 21 2.50 6.52 6.20
C SER A 21 1.64 5.49 6.96
N PRO A 22 1.48 5.60 8.29
CA PRO A 22 0.62 4.67 9.05
C PRO A 22 -0.86 4.71 8.66
N GLY A 23 -1.30 5.73 7.90
CA GLY A 23 -2.65 5.82 7.37
C GLY A 23 -2.79 5.31 5.93
N GLY A 24 -1.72 5.21 5.17
CA GLY A 24 -1.82 4.90 3.74
C GLY A 24 -0.51 5.07 3.00
N LEU A 25 -0.52 4.77 1.71
CA LEU A 25 0.63 4.95 0.83
C LEU A 25 0.25 5.56 -0.51
N TYR A 26 1.22 6.21 -1.14
CA TYR A 26 1.17 6.49 -2.56
C TYR A 26 2.07 5.50 -3.31
N MET A 27 1.54 4.85 -4.34
CA MET A 27 2.32 3.94 -5.18
C MET A 27 2.30 4.38 -6.64
N ASN A 28 3.44 4.26 -7.29
CA ASN A 28 3.54 4.35 -8.73
C ASN A 28 3.13 3.00 -9.34
N THR A 29 2.11 3.05 -10.19
CA THR A 29 1.63 1.91 -10.96
C THR A 29 1.22 2.40 -12.35
N GLN A 30 1.38 1.54 -13.36
CA GLN A 30 0.86 1.78 -14.70
C GLN A 30 -0.59 1.29 -14.84
N ALA A 31 -1.08 0.51 -13.87
CA ALA A 31 -2.45 0.02 -13.87
C ALA A 31 -3.44 1.16 -13.58
N GLU A 32 -4.58 1.12 -14.27
CA GLU A 32 -5.68 2.05 -14.05
C GLU A 32 -6.59 1.48 -12.95
N ILE A 33 -6.41 1.96 -11.73
CA ILE A 33 -7.21 1.54 -10.57
C ILE A 33 -8.16 2.69 -10.19
N PRO A 34 -9.49 2.47 -10.21
CA PRO A 34 -10.44 3.54 -9.94
C PRO A 34 -10.47 3.94 -8.46
N GLU A 35 -10.83 5.20 -8.19
CA GLU A 35 -11.10 5.68 -6.83
C GLU A 35 -12.28 4.91 -6.22
N GLY A 36 -12.17 4.57 -4.92
CA GLY A 36 -13.10 3.70 -4.20
C GLY A 36 -12.87 2.20 -4.40
N ALA A 37 -11.90 1.79 -5.23
CA ALA A 37 -11.49 0.39 -5.31
C ALA A 37 -10.83 -0.06 -4.00
N VAL A 38 -11.12 -1.29 -3.59
CA VAL A 38 -10.44 -1.94 -2.46
C VAL A 38 -9.36 -2.87 -2.99
N LEU A 39 -8.14 -2.66 -2.51
CA LEU A 39 -6.93 -3.39 -2.85
C LEU A 39 -6.48 -4.22 -1.66
N THR A 40 -5.95 -5.42 -1.90
CA THR A 40 -5.18 -6.13 -0.87
C THR A 40 -3.71 -5.77 -1.07
N LEU A 41 -3.09 -5.20 -0.04
CA LEU A 41 -1.71 -4.76 -0.05
C LEU A 41 -0.87 -5.72 0.80
N ARG A 42 0.26 -6.14 0.26
CA ARG A 42 1.32 -6.81 1.03
C ARG A 42 2.56 -5.94 1.06
N ILE A 43 2.89 -5.47 2.25
CA ILE A 43 4.05 -4.63 2.51
C ILE A 43 5.11 -5.51 3.17
N PRO A 44 6.14 -5.96 2.42
CA PRO A 44 7.20 -6.77 2.99
C PRO A 44 8.08 -5.88 3.89
N LEU A 45 8.10 -6.17 5.19
CA LEU A 45 9.03 -5.58 6.16
C LEU A 45 10.09 -6.62 6.56
N GLU A 46 11.16 -6.15 7.19
CA GLU A 46 12.24 -7.02 7.63
C GLU A 46 11.76 -7.99 8.72
N GLY A 47 11.53 -9.25 8.33
CA GLY A 47 11.06 -10.31 9.23
C GLY A 47 9.54 -10.35 9.48
N HIS A 48 8.75 -9.49 8.83
CA HIS A 48 7.28 -9.47 8.95
C HIS A 48 6.63 -8.94 7.67
N ASP A 49 5.63 -9.64 7.14
CA ASP A 49 4.81 -9.13 6.03
C ASP A 49 3.54 -8.51 6.58
N VAL A 50 3.34 -7.21 6.38
CA VAL A 50 2.06 -6.57 6.71
C VAL A 50 1.09 -6.79 5.55
N VAL A 51 -0.02 -7.48 5.82
CA VAL A 51 -1.09 -7.68 4.84
C VAL A 51 -2.33 -6.92 5.31
N CYS A 52 -2.80 -5.97 4.51
CA CYS A 52 -3.97 -5.17 4.84
C CYS A 52 -4.79 -4.82 3.60
N ASN A 53 -6.04 -4.39 3.82
CA ASN A 53 -6.85 -3.84 2.75
C ASN A 53 -6.57 -2.34 2.64
N GLY A 54 -6.67 -1.80 1.43
CA GLY A 54 -6.47 -0.39 1.16
C GLY A 54 -7.54 0.13 0.20
N GLU A 55 -8.17 1.24 0.52
CA GLU A 55 -9.10 1.92 -0.38
C GLU A 55 -8.36 2.96 -1.21
N VAL A 56 -8.54 2.94 -2.53
CA VAL A 56 -7.99 3.98 -3.41
C VAL A 56 -8.73 5.28 -3.19
N VAL A 57 -8.05 6.26 -2.59
CA VAL A 57 -8.60 7.60 -2.30
C VAL A 57 -8.14 8.65 -3.31
N TYR A 58 -7.20 8.30 -4.18
CA TYR A 58 -6.71 9.15 -5.26
C TYR A 58 -6.22 8.28 -6.41
N SER A 59 -6.61 8.61 -7.64
CA SER A 59 -6.13 7.90 -8.84
C SER A 59 -5.61 8.86 -9.89
N ASN A 60 -4.41 8.60 -10.40
CA ASN A 60 -3.81 9.33 -11.51
C ASN A 60 -3.34 8.32 -12.59
N PRO A 61 -4.17 8.05 -13.61
CA PRO A 61 -3.92 7.05 -14.63
C PRO A 61 -2.53 7.16 -15.25
N GLY A 62 -1.81 6.04 -15.30
CA GLY A 62 -0.44 5.96 -15.86
C GLY A 62 0.64 6.63 -15.01
N ARG A 63 0.33 7.14 -13.81
CA ARG A 63 1.30 7.75 -12.90
C ARG A 63 1.36 7.09 -11.53
N GLY A 64 0.21 6.82 -10.92
CA GLY A 64 0.12 6.22 -9.59
C GLY A 64 -1.21 6.45 -8.90
N VAL A 65 -1.34 5.86 -7.71
CA VAL A 65 -2.57 5.90 -6.91
C VAL A 65 -2.23 6.10 -5.43
N GLY A 66 -3.10 6.85 -4.74
CA GLY A 66 -3.07 7.00 -3.29
C GLY A 66 -4.05 6.03 -2.66
N VAL A 67 -3.56 5.27 -1.68
CA VAL A 67 -4.31 4.19 -1.01
C VAL A 67 -4.34 4.46 0.48
N ASN A 68 -5.53 4.43 1.07
CA ASN A 68 -5.76 4.58 2.50
C ASN A 68 -5.96 3.20 3.14
N PHE A 69 -5.12 2.86 4.12
CA PHE A 69 -5.16 1.55 4.76
C PHE A 69 -6.44 1.36 5.60
N GLN A 70 -7.00 0.16 5.51
CA GLN A 70 -8.22 -0.25 6.17
C GLN A 70 -7.95 -1.52 6.98
N GLY A 71 -8.37 -1.51 8.25
CA GLY A 71 -8.28 -2.68 9.12
C GLY A 71 -6.86 -3.07 9.52
N LEU A 72 -5.91 -2.14 9.51
CA LEU A 72 -4.56 -2.38 10.02
C LEU A 72 -4.61 -2.59 11.54
N SER A 73 -4.07 -3.71 12.02
CA SER A 73 -3.94 -3.98 13.45
C SER A 73 -2.94 -3.02 14.10
N ASP A 74 -3.08 -2.77 15.40
CA ASP A 74 -2.11 -1.95 16.14
C ASP A 74 -0.69 -2.54 16.10
N GLU A 75 -0.57 -3.87 16.04
CA GLU A 75 0.71 -4.58 15.86
C GLU A 75 1.35 -4.27 14.50
N ASP A 76 0.61 -4.49 13.40
CA ASP A 76 1.07 -4.18 12.04
C ASP A 76 1.41 -2.70 11.88
N ARG A 77 0.63 -1.81 12.52
CA ARG A 77 0.88 -0.37 12.51
C ARG A 77 2.22 -0.08 13.20
N GLY A 78 2.46 -0.69 14.36
CA GLY A 78 3.72 -0.57 15.07
C GLY A 78 4.92 -1.08 14.26
N HIS A 79 4.76 -2.19 13.54
CA HIS A 79 5.80 -2.69 12.63
C HIS A 79 6.08 -1.71 11.49
N LEU A 80 5.02 -1.17 10.87
CA LEU A 80 5.13 -0.19 9.79
C LEU A 80 5.82 1.09 10.29
N GLU A 81 5.38 1.65 11.41
CA GLU A 81 5.97 2.85 12.00
C GLU A 81 7.45 2.67 12.35
N ARG A 82 7.83 1.50 12.89
CA ARG A 82 9.24 1.18 13.16
C ARG A 82 10.07 1.08 11.89
N ALA A 83 9.52 0.47 10.84
CA ALA A 83 10.19 0.36 9.55
C ALA A 83 10.39 1.73 8.88
N LEU A 84 9.42 2.64 9.04
CA LEU A 84 9.51 4.02 8.53
C LEU A 84 10.44 4.91 9.35
N ALA A 85 10.52 4.71 10.67
CA ALA A 85 11.37 5.50 11.57
C ALA A 85 12.86 5.11 11.52
N GLY A 86 13.19 3.93 10.99
CA GLY A 86 14.56 3.41 10.90
C GLY A 86 15.26 3.61 9.55
N GLY A 87 14.64 4.35 8.62
CA GLY A 87 15.14 4.64 7.27
C GLY A 87 15.99 5.90 7.16
#